data_AF-A0A1Y1QRU2-F1
#
_entry.id   AF-A0A1Y1QRU2-F1
#
_cell.length_a   1.000
_cell.length_b   1.000
_cell.length_c   1.000
_cell.angle_alpha   90.00
_cell.angle_beta   90.00
_cell.angle_gamma   90.00
#
_symmetry.space_group_name_H-M   'P 1'
#
loop_
_entity.id
_entity.type
_entity.pdbx_description
1 polymer ?
#
loop_
_entity_poly.entity_id
_entity_poly.type
_entity_poly.pdbx_seq_one_letter_code
_entity_poly.pdbx_strand_id
1 'polypeptide(L)'
;MADEKKDTEPSSYAGTVKVAIRGRDYYVHISAPMPMMSLEDLQKGLERNRAIIKASQEKMRDMFVMEAFEYAAPWTLNYDSPTQDAIQAHININMLVPLINLKGGAASYEKPETFPVKQRVEMMRNVAEKSVFVDKMLNQNTMNTAITMTFMLVVVLALVLL
;
A
#
# COMPACT_ATOMS: atom_id res chain seq x y z
N MET A 1 -25.25 20.93 -17.90
CA MET A 1 -24.73 19.55 -17.94
C MET A 1 -23.22 19.68 -17.90
N ALA A 2 -22.61 19.41 -16.74
CA ALA A 2 -21.17 19.51 -16.58
C ALA A 2 -20.55 18.22 -17.13
N ASP A 3 -19.67 18.35 -18.12
CA ASP A 3 -18.90 17.24 -18.67
C ASP A 3 -18.19 16.50 -17.54
N GLU A 4 -18.61 15.26 -17.29
CA GLU A 4 -17.83 14.27 -16.56
C GLU A 4 -16.54 14.06 -17.36
N LYS A 5 -15.46 14.74 -16.96
CA LYS A 5 -14.11 14.37 -17.36
C LYS A 5 -13.91 12.93 -16.90
N LYS A 6 -14.08 11.96 -17.81
CA LYS A 6 -13.52 10.62 -17.64
C LYS A 6 -12.11 10.81 -17.13
N ASP A 7 -11.81 10.25 -15.96
CA ASP A 7 -10.45 10.15 -15.42
C ASP A 7 -9.60 9.41 -16.46
N THR A 8 -9.04 10.16 -17.40
CA THR A 8 -8.19 9.60 -18.43
C THR A 8 -6.91 9.17 -17.74
N GLU A 9 -6.64 7.86 -17.80
CA GLU A 9 -5.37 7.28 -17.39
C GLU A 9 -4.20 8.10 -17.95
N PRO A 10 -3.05 8.17 -17.23
CA PRO A 10 -1.89 8.91 -17.72
C PRO A 10 -1.54 8.51 -19.15
N SER A 11 -1.64 9.46 -20.09
CA SER A 11 -1.34 9.24 -21.50
C SER A 11 0.17 9.08 -21.78
N SER A 12 1.01 9.39 -20.80
CA SER A 12 2.46 9.19 -20.81
C SER A 12 2.93 8.81 -19.40
N TYR A 13 3.78 7.78 -19.32
CA TYR A 13 4.42 7.34 -18.08
C TYR A 13 5.80 7.97 -17.85
N ALA A 14 6.24 8.88 -18.73
CA ALA A 14 7.47 9.67 -18.55
C ALA A 14 7.14 11.16 -18.39
N GLY A 15 7.81 11.83 -17.45
CA GLY A 15 7.60 13.23 -17.10
C GLY A 15 6.77 13.42 -15.82
N THR A 16 6.08 14.56 -15.71
CA THR A 16 5.18 14.84 -14.57
C THR A 16 3.84 14.18 -14.80
N VAL A 17 3.52 13.17 -14.00
CA VAL A 17 2.24 12.47 -14.06
C VAL A 17 1.34 12.97 -12.94
N LYS A 18 0.13 13.43 -13.31
CA LYS A 18 -0.92 13.81 -12.38
C LYS A 18 -1.84 12.61 -12.14
N VAL A 19 -2.06 12.24 -10.88
CA VAL A 19 -2.98 11.17 -10.49
C VAL A 19 -3.89 11.65 -9.36
N ALA A 20 -5.21 11.57 -9.56
CA ALA A 20 -6.19 11.89 -8.54
C ALA A 20 -6.52 10.64 -7.70
N ILE A 21 -6.18 10.65 -6.41
CA ILE A 21 -6.49 9.58 -5.45
C ILE A 21 -7.41 10.12 -4.38
N ARG A 22 -8.61 9.52 -4.23
CA ARG A 22 -9.61 9.95 -3.22
C ARG A 22 -9.85 11.48 -3.20
N GLY A 23 -9.95 12.09 -4.38
CA GLY A 23 -10.22 13.52 -4.53
C GLY A 23 -9.02 14.45 -4.27
N ARG A 24 -7.82 13.91 -4.00
CA ARG A 24 -6.57 14.68 -3.93
C ARG A 24 -5.72 14.44 -5.18
N ASP A 25 -5.18 15.53 -5.71
CA ASP A 25 -4.27 15.49 -6.86
C ASP A 25 -2.82 15.29 -6.41
N TYR A 26 -2.21 14.23 -6.91
CA TYR A 26 -0.79 13.93 -6.71
C TYR A 26 -0.02 14.16 -8.00
N TYR A 27 1.13 14.80 -7.88
CA TYR A 27 2.06 15.05 -8.97
C TYR A 27 3.34 14.28 -8.69
N VAL A 28 3.67 13.33 -9.56
CA VAL A 28 4.89 12.52 -9.45
C VAL A 28 5.74 12.72 -10.70
N HIS A 29 7.03 12.90 -10.49
CA HIS A 29 7.99 13.01 -11.58
C HIS A 29 8.60 11.65 -11.85
N ILE A 30 8.42 11.18 -13.07
CA ILE A 30 8.89 9.87 -13.52
C ILE A 30 9.97 10.08 -14.58
N SER A 31 11.13 9.48 -14.33
CA SER A 31 12.22 9.42 -15.28
C SER A 31 12.23 8.05 -15.94
N ALA A 32 12.32 8.02 -17.28
CA ALA A 32 12.49 6.77 -18.00
C ALA A 32 13.80 6.07 -17.57
N PRO A 33 13.82 4.74 -17.44
CA PRO A 33 15.05 4.01 -17.16
C PRO A 33 16.11 4.27 -18.25
N MET A 34 17.38 4.41 -17.86
CA MET A 34 18.44 4.71 -18.83
C MET A 34 18.61 3.57 -19.85
N PRO A 35 18.74 3.85 -21.16
CA PRO A 35 18.84 2.81 -22.19
C PRO A 35 20.00 1.83 -21.99
N MET A 36 21.10 2.31 -21.41
CA MET A 36 22.34 1.55 -21.17
C MET A 36 22.30 0.71 -19.88
N MET A 37 21.19 0.71 -19.13
CA MET A 37 21.07 -0.08 -17.90
C MET A 37 21.17 -1.58 -18.21
N SER A 38 21.92 -2.30 -17.36
CA SER A 38 22.10 -3.75 -17.49
C SER A 38 20.80 -4.50 -17.18
N LEU A 39 20.68 -5.74 -17.64
CA LEU A 39 19.52 -6.58 -17.32
C LEU A 39 19.38 -6.81 -15.80
N GLU A 40 20.51 -7.03 -15.12
CA GLU A 40 20.57 -7.23 -13.67
C GLU A 40 20.07 -5.99 -12.91
N ASP A 41 20.51 -4.80 -13.32
CA ASP A 41 20.08 -3.54 -12.69
C ASP A 41 18.59 -3.27 -12.90
N LEU A 42 18.04 -3.60 -14.07
CA LEU A 42 16.60 -3.48 -14.33
C LEU A 42 15.79 -4.43 -13.44
N GLN A 43 16.26 -5.68 -13.26
CA GLN A 43 15.62 -6.65 -12.37
C GLN A 43 15.69 -6.20 -10.90
N LYS A 44 16.84 -5.74 -10.42
CA LYS A 44 16.97 -5.11 -9.09
C LYS A 44 16.07 -3.90 -8.94
N GLY A 45 15.94 -3.09 -9.99
CA GLY A 45 15.02 -1.96 -10.05
C GLY A 45 13.56 -2.41 -9.88
N LEU A 46 13.15 -3.49 -10.54
CA LEU A 46 11.80 -4.04 -10.42
C LEU A 46 11.51 -4.51 -8.99
N GLU A 47 12.43 -5.29 -8.39
CA GLU A 47 12.33 -5.76 -7.02
C GLU A 47 12.24 -4.61 -6.02
N ARG A 48 13.07 -3.58 -6.19
CA ARG A 48 13.05 -2.40 -5.33
C ARG A 48 11.73 -1.66 -5.41
N ASN A 49 11.14 -1.47 -6.61
CA ASN A 49 9.85 -0.80 -6.73
C ASN A 49 8.72 -1.64 -6.10
N ARG A 50 8.75 -2.96 -6.21
CA ARG A 50 7.82 -3.85 -5.48
C ARG A 50 7.97 -3.72 -3.97
N ALA A 51 9.19 -3.61 -3.46
CA ALA A 51 9.45 -3.38 -2.04
C ALA A 51 8.93 -2.01 -1.57
N ILE A 52 9.11 -0.95 -2.38
CA ILE A 52 8.57 0.39 -2.09
C ILE A 52 7.05 0.35 -1.97
N ILE A 53 6.36 -0.39 -2.84
CA ILE A 53 4.90 -0.54 -2.76
C ILE A 53 4.46 -1.18 -1.45
N LYS A 54 5.14 -2.26 -1.03
CA LYS A 54 4.85 -2.92 0.25
C LYS A 54 5.09 -1.98 1.44
N ALA A 55 6.25 -1.33 1.48
CA ALA A 55 6.59 -0.38 2.53
C ALA A 55 5.62 0.83 2.57
N SER A 56 5.17 1.30 1.40
CA SER A 56 4.18 2.37 1.30
C SER A 56 2.83 1.95 1.86
N GLN A 57 2.40 0.73 1.58
CA GLN A 57 1.16 0.18 2.15
C GLN A 57 1.24 0.04 3.67
N GLU A 58 2.37 -0.40 4.21
CA GLU A 58 2.60 -0.46 5.67
C GLU A 58 2.55 0.92 6.31
N LYS A 59 3.21 1.92 5.71
CA LYS A 59 3.11 3.30 6.19
C LYS A 59 1.68 3.84 6.17
N MET A 60 0.91 3.54 5.12
CA MET A 60 -0.51 3.93 5.06
C MET A 60 -1.32 3.25 6.18
N ARG A 61 -1.03 1.97 6.47
CA ARG A 61 -1.65 1.25 7.58
C ARG A 61 -1.32 1.92 8.90
N ASP A 62 -0.06 2.26 9.14
CA ASP A 62 0.38 2.88 10.40
C ASP A 62 -0.23 4.27 10.59
N MET A 63 -0.34 5.07 9.52
CA MET A 63 -1.07 6.35 9.57
C MET A 63 -2.56 6.15 9.89
N PHE A 64 -3.18 5.10 9.36
CA PHE A 64 -4.57 4.78 9.68
C PHE A 64 -4.77 4.32 11.12
N VAL A 65 -3.80 3.60 11.70
CA VAL A 65 -3.81 3.30 13.13
C VAL A 65 -3.82 4.59 13.95
N MET A 66 -2.91 5.52 13.62
CA MET A 66 -2.81 6.80 14.33
C MET A 66 -4.10 7.62 14.19
N GLU A 67 -4.71 7.65 13.01
CA GLU A 67 -5.95 8.38 12.75
C GLU A 67 -7.15 7.76 13.49
N ALA A 68 -7.40 6.46 13.29
CA ALA A 68 -8.65 5.82 13.71
C ALA A 68 -8.63 5.34 15.17
N PHE A 69 -7.45 5.07 15.74
CA PHE A 69 -7.34 4.47 17.08
C PHE A 69 -6.58 5.33 18.09
N GLU A 70 -5.63 6.15 17.64
CA GLU A 70 -4.86 7.03 18.52
C GLU A 70 -5.39 8.48 18.51
N TYR A 71 -6.37 8.77 17.63
CA TYR A 71 -6.98 10.10 17.45
C TYR A 71 -5.91 11.19 17.26
N ALA A 72 -4.84 10.85 16.53
CA ALA A 72 -3.77 11.77 16.24
C ALA A 72 -4.29 12.97 15.46
N ALA A 73 -3.70 14.13 15.71
CA ALA A 73 -4.16 15.36 15.09
C ALA A 73 -3.97 15.32 13.55
N PRO A 74 -4.90 15.88 12.75
CA PRO A 74 -4.85 15.75 11.29
C PRO A 74 -3.54 16.26 10.65
N TRP A 75 -2.88 17.25 11.24
CA TRP A 75 -1.62 17.80 10.73
C TRP A 75 -0.41 16.90 10.96
N THR A 76 -0.53 15.88 11.82
CA THR A 76 0.55 14.89 12.06
C THR A 76 0.44 13.68 11.15
N LEU A 77 -0.71 13.50 10.48
CA LEU A 77 -0.97 12.36 9.60
C LEU A 77 -0.42 12.63 8.19
N ASN A 78 0.61 11.89 7.80
CA ASN A 78 1.21 12.02 6.47
C ASN A 78 0.84 10.83 5.57
N TYR A 79 -0.31 10.93 4.93
CA TYR A 79 -0.69 10.00 3.87
C TYR A 79 -0.11 10.35 2.51
N ASP A 80 0.40 11.57 2.32
CA ASP A 80 0.76 12.07 1.00
C ASP A 80 2.06 11.44 0.50
N SER A 81 3.10 11.39 1.34
CA SER A 81 4.37 10.75 1.01
C SER A 81 4.22 9.27 0.60
N PRO A 82 3.62 8.37 1.41
CA PRO A 82 3.48 6.97 0.99
C PRO A 82 2.59 6.81 -0.25
N THR A 83 1.67 7.75 -0.50
CA THR A 83 0.83 7.71 -1.71
C THR A 83 1.63 8.08 -2.95
N GLN A 84 2.46 9.13 -2.88
CA GLN A 84 3.36 9.50 -3.97
C GLN A 84 4.38 8.40 -4.27
N ASP A 85 4.97 7.80 -3.23
CA ASP A 85 5.91 6.69 -3.37
C ASP A 85 5.26 5.48 -4.07
N ALA A 86 4.03 5.12 -3.68
CA ALA A 86 3.29 4.02 -4.30
C ALA A 86 2.92 4.30 -5.76
N ILE A 87 2.49 5.53 -6.08
CA ILE A 87 2.20 5.96 -7.45
C ILE A 87 3.47 5.85 -8.30
N GLN A 88 4.59 6.43 -7.84
CA GLN A 88 5.85 6.42 -8.57
C GLN A 88 6.36 5.01 -8.80
N ALA A 89 6.35 4.17 -7.76
CA ALA A 89 6.80 2.79 -7.86
C ALA A 89 5.92 1.97 -8.82
N HIS A 90 4.60 2.18 -8.83
CA HIS A 90 3.71 1.52 -9.77
C HIS A 90 4.04 1.88 -11.22
N ILE A 91 4.22 3.17 -11.51
CA ILE A 91 4.55 3.62 -12.86
C ILE A 91 5.89 3.05 -13.30
N ASN A 92 6.89 3.04 -12.39
CA ASN A 92 8.20 2.45 -12.67
C ASN A 92 8.10 0.96 -13.03
N ILE A 93 7.27 0.18 -12.34
CA ILE A 93 7.04 -1.23 -12.67
C ILE A 93 6.51 -1.37 -14.10
N ASN A 94 5.55 -0.53 -14.50
CA ASN A 94 4.96 -0.55 -15.84
C ASN A 94 5.97 -0.20 -16.95
N MET A 95 7.03 0.55 -16.62
CA MET A 95 8.15 0.78 -17.55
C MET A 95 9.19 -0.34 -17.51
N LEU A 96 9.50 -0.88 -16.34
CA LEU A 96 10.59 -1.86 -16.15
C LEU A 96 10.25 -3.23 -16.73
N VAL A 97 9.04 -3.74 -16.51
CA VAL A 97 8.64 -5.08 -17.00
C VAL A 97 8.83 -5.22 -18.53
N PRO A 98 8.33 -4.32 -19.40
CA PRO A 98 8.56 -4.46 -20.83
C PRO A 98 10.04 -4.28 -21.21
N LEU A 99 10.78 -3.39 -20.54
CA LEU A 99 12.21 -3.19 -20.81
C LEU A 99 13.07 -4.42 -20.48
N ILE A 100 12.76 -5.11 -19.38
CA ILE A 100 13.42 -6.36 -19.01
C ILE A 100 13.17 -7.43 -20.09
N ASN A 101 11.93 -7.56 -20.54
CA ASN A 101 11.57 -8.54 -21.57
C ASN A 101 12.21 -8.22 -22.93
N LEU A 102 12.31 -6.94 -23.31
CA LEU A 102 13.01 -6.52 -24.53
C LEU A 102 14.51 -6.83 -24.51
N LYS A 103 15.15 -6.85 -23.33
CA LYS A 103 16.57 -7.21 -23.16
C LYS A 103 16.80 -8.72 -22.98
N GLY A 104 15.79 -9.55 -23.18
CA GLY A 104 15.89 -11.01 -23.07
C GLY A 104 15.71 -11.57 -21.66
N GLY A 105 15.23 -10.78 -20.71
CA GLY A 105 14.79 -11.26 -19.40
C GLY A 105 13.40 -11.86 -19.42
N ALA A 106 12.99 -12.44 -18.29
CA ALA A 106 11.64 -12.98 -18.08
C ALA A 106 10.99 -12.31 -16.86
N ALA A 107 10.44 -11.10 -17.07
CA ALA A 107 9.63 -10.40 -16.08
C ALA A 107 8.14 -10.49 -16.41
N SER A 108 7.32 -10.73 -15.39
CA SER A 108 5.87 -10.73 -15.49
C SER A 108 5.27 -9.74 -14.51
N TYR A 109 4.10 -9.23 -14.87
CA TYR A 109 3.27 -8.43 -13.98
C TYR A 109 2.62 -9.33 -12.92
N GLU A 110 2.68 -8.91 -11.66
CA GLU A 110 1.80 -9.45 -10.62
C GLU A 110 0.38 -8.91 -10.84
N LYS A 111 -0.65 -9.67 -10.44
CA LYS A 111 -2.08 -9.26 -10.59
C LYS A 111 -2.37 -7.80 -10.20
N PRO A 112 -1.90 -7.27 -9.06
CA PRO A 112 -2.19 -5.88 -8.71
C PRO A 112 -1.46 -4.84 -9.59
N GLU A 113 -0.43 -5.25 -10.33
CA GLU A 113 0.38 -4.38 -11.20
C GLU A 113 -0.32 -4.08 -12.52
N THR A 114 -1.27 -4.91 -12.95
CA THR A 114 -2.01 -4.71 -14.21
C THR A 114 -3.18 -3.73 -14.08
N PHE A 115 -3.51 -3.32 -12.85
CA PHE A 115 -4.56 -2.33 -12.64
C PHE A 115 -4.06 -0.91 -12.94
N PRO A 116 -4.94 0.00 -13.37
CA PRO A 116 -4.63 1.42 -13.46
C PRO A 116 -4.07 1.96 -12.14
N VAL A 117 -3.11 2.90 -12.24
CA VAL A 117 -2.38 3.47 -11.09
C VAL A 117 -3.34 3.91 -9.98
N LYS A 118 -4.38 4.66 -10.35
CA LYS A 118 -5.41 5.15 -9.42
C LYS A 118 -6.06 3.99 -8.68
N GLN A 119 -6.56 3.01 -9.43
CA GLN A 119 -7.26 1.87 -8.88
C GLN A 119 -6.37 1.06 -7.93
N ARG A 120 -5.11 0.80 -8.31
CA ARG A 120 -4.17 0.06 -7.45
C ARG A 120 -3.93 0.78 -6.14
N VAL A 121 -3.64 2.08 -6.18
CA VAL A 121 -3.32 2.86 -4.98
C VAL A 121 -4.54 3.00 -4.06
N GLU A 122 -5.74 3.15 -4.61
CA GLU A 122 -6.98 3.13 -3.83
C GLU A 122 -7.24 1.75 -3.20
N MET A 123 -7.00 0.66 -3.93
CA MET A 123 -7.06 -0.69 -3.36
C MET A 123 -6.03 -0.88 -2.24
N MET A 124 -4.80 -0.41 -2.41
CA MET A 124 -3.77 -0.47 -1.37
C MET A 124 -4.20 0.24 -0.09
N ARG A 125 -4.78 1.44 -0.20
CA ARG A 125 -5.35 2.16 0.96
C ARG A 125 -6.47 1.37 1.61
N ASN A 126 -7.43 0.88 0.83
CA ASN A 126 -8.54 0.10 1.36
C ASN A 126 -8.07 -1.19 2.08
N VAL A 127 -7.04 -1.86 1.56
CA VAL A 127 -6.46 -3.05 2.19
C VAL A 127 -5.74 -2.67 3.47
N ALA A 128 -4.98 -1.57 3.48
CA ALA A 128 -4.32 -1.07 4.69
C ALA A 128 -5.32 -0.73 5.80
N GLU A 129 -6.44 -0.09 5.47
CA GLU A 129 -7.50 0.22 6.44
C GLU A 129 -8.14 -1.06 6.99
N LYS A 130 -8.53 -1.97 6.09
CA LYS A 130 -9.16 -3.24 6.47
C LYS A 130 -8.24 -4.11 7.34
N SER A 131 -6.95 -4.15 7.06
CA SER A 131 -6.02 -4.95 7.85
C SER A 131 -5.94 -4.47 9.29
N VAL A 132 -5.97 -3.15 9.53
CA VAL A 132 -6.01 -2.62 10.91
C VAL A 132 -7.27 -3.07 11.65
N PHE A 133 -8.44 -3.01 11.02
CA PHE A 133 -9.69 -3.45 11.65
C PHE A 133 -9.64 -4.94 12.01
N VAL A 134 -9.13 -5.77 11.10
CA VAL A 134 -8.96 -7.21 11.34
C VAL A 134 -7.99 -7.46 12.50
N ASP A 135 -6.83 -6.80 12.50
CA ASP A 135 -5.81 -6.95 13.56
C ASP A 135 -6.35 -6.54 14.94
N LYS A 136 -7.13 -5.46 15.02
CA LYS A 136 -7.75 -5.01 16.27
C LYS A 136 -8.86 -5.95 16.74
N MET A 137 -9.69 -6.45 15.82
CA MET A 137 -10.75 -7.42 16.15
C MET A 137 -10.16 -8.73 16.67
N LEU A 138 -9.09 -9.24 16.05
CA LEU A 138 -8.39 -10.44 16.52
C LEU A 138 -7.77 -10.23 17.91
N ASN A 139 -7.12 -9.09 18.14
CA ASN A 139 -6.49 -8.78 19.44
C ASN A 139 -7.49 -8.55 20.57
N GLN A 140 -8.70 -8.04 20.29
CA GLN A 140 -9.76 -7.94 21.30
C GLN A 140 -10.28 -9.32 21.71
N ASN A 141 -10.43 -10.23 20.74
CA ASN A 141 -10.91 -11.58 21.01
C ASN A 141 -9.90 -12.39 21.84
N THR A 142 -8.60 -12.24 21.60
CA THR A 142 -7.57 -12.93 22.39
C THR A 142 -7.49 -12.42 23.83
N MET A 143 -7.57 -11.10 24.04
CA MET A 143 -7.61 -10.53 25.40
C MET A 143 -8.83 -10.98 26.19
N ASN A 144 -10.02 -10.94 25.58
CA ASN A 144 -11.25 -11.39 26.25
C ASN A 144 -11.19 -12.89 26.57
N THR A 145 -10.61 -13.71 25.69
CA THR A 145 -10.42 -15.15 25.94
C THR A 145 -9.44 -15.41 27.08
N ALA A 146 -8.32 -14.68 27.14
CA ALA A 146 -7.34 -14.79 28.20
C ALA A 146 -7.93 -14.41 29.57
N ILE A 147 -8.63 -13.27 29.66
CA ILE A 147 -9.29 -12.82 30.91
C ILE A 147 -10.32 -13.86 31.38
N THR A 148 -11.13 -14.39 30.46
CA THR A 148 -12.15 -15.40 30.79
C THR A 148 -11.51 -16.69 31.29
N MET A 149 -10.43 -17.17 30.67
CA MET A 149 -9.70 -18.35 31.12
C MET A 149 -9.05 -18.14 32.49
N THR A 150 -8.42 -17.00 32.73
CA THR A 150 -7.81 -16.68 34.03
C THR A 150 -8.88 -16.61 35.12
N PHE A 151 -10.02 -15.97 34.86
CA PHE A 151 -11.13 -15.92 35.81
C PHE A 151 -11.69 -17.32 36.12
N MET A 152 -11.88 -18.15 35.09
CA MET A 152 -12.37 -19.53 35.28
C MET A 152 -11.38 -20.36 36.13
N LEU A 153 -10.07 -20.23 35.88
CA LEU A 153 -9.03 -20.90 36.67
C LEU A 153 -9.04 -20.45 38.13
N VAL A 154 -9.18 -19.14 38.40
CA VAL A 154 -9.25 -18.61 39.76
C VAL A 154 -10.49 -19.12 40.50
N VAL A 155 -11.64 -19.17 39.83
CA VAL A 155 -12.87 -19.73 40.41
C VAL A 155 -12.73 -21.22 40.73
N VAL A 156 -12.14 -22.01 39.82
CA VAL A 156 -11.89 -23.44 40.07
C VAL A 156 -10.91 -23.64 41.23
N LEU A 157 -9.82 -22.88 41.28
CA LEU A 157 -8.87 -22.93 42.40
C LEU A 157 -9.52 -22.57 43.74
N ALA A 158 -10.38 -21.54 43.76
CA ALA A 158 -11.10 -21.14 44.96
C ALA A 158 -12.09 -22.22 45.44
N LEU A 159 -12.73 -22.95 44.52
CA LEU A 159 -13.64 -24.05 44.84
C LEU A 159 -12.92 -25.32 45.33
N VAL A 160 -11.67 -25.56 44.90
CA VAL A 160 -10.87 -26.71 45.34
C VAL A 160 -10.20 -26.48 46.70
N LEU A 161 -9.99 -25.23 47.10
CA LEU A 161 -9.37 -24.84 48.37
C LEU A 161 -10.39 -24.61 49.51
N LEU A 162 -11.69 -24.74 49.25
CA LEU A 162 -12.80 -24.72 50.21
C LEU A 162 -13.17 -26.15 50.64
#